data_AF-A0A2V5KTU5-F1
#
_entry.id   AF-A0A2V5KTU5-F1
#
_cell.length_a   1.000
_cell.length_b   1.000
_cell.length_c   1.000
_cell.angle_alpha   90.00
_cell.angle_beta   90.00
_cell.angle_gamma   90.00
#
_symmetry.space_group_name_H-M   'P 1'
#
loop_
_entity.id
_entity.type
_entity.pdbx_description
1 polymer ?
#
loop_
_entity_poly.entity_id
_entity_poly.type
_entity_poly.pdbx_seq_one_letter_code
_entity_poly.pdbx_strand_id
1 'polypeptide(L)' 'NLQGYLMDLYQQPGITDTVNFDHIKRHYYMTHTQINPTRIVPIGPLLDLTKLHGREKIR' A
#
# COMPACT_ATOMS: atom_id res chain seq x y z
N ASN A 1 -5.62 15.47 -2.53
CA ASN A 1 -4.20 15.64 -2.94
C ASN A 1 -3.34 14.41 -2.65
N LEU A 2 -3.21 13.97 -1.39
CA LEU A 2 -2.29 12.88 -1.02
C LEU A 2 -2.57 11.53 -1.69
N GLN A 3 -3.84 11.08 -1.72
CA GLN A 3 -4.19 9.82 -2.39
C GLN A 3 -3.82 9.81 -3.88
N GLY A 4 -4.07 10.93 -4.57
CA GLY A 4 -3.67 11.08 -5.96
C GLY A 4 -2.15 11.01 -6.12
N TYR A 5 -1.39 11.66 -5.23
CA TYR A 5 0.07 11.64 -5.26
C TYR A 5 0.64 10.25 -4.96
N LEU A 6 0.04 9.52 -4.03
CA LEU A 6 0.38 8.12 -3.76
C LEU A 6 0.22 7.26 -5.02
N MET A 7 -0.92 7.38 -5.70
CA MET A 7 -1.20 6.61 -6.92
C MET A 7 -0.28 7.01 -8.08
N ASP A 8 0.01 8.30 -8.22
CA ASP A 8 0.94 8.87 -9.21
C ASP A 8 2.37 8.30 -9.05
N LEU A 9 2.86 8.18 -7.81
CA LEU A 9 4.13 7.50 -7.52
C LEU A 9 4.06 5.99 -7.76
N TYR A 10 3.00 5.35 -7.27
CA TYR A 10 2.82 3.89 -7.38
C TYR A 10 2.79 3.41 -8.84
N GLN A 11 2.23 4.22 -9.73
CA GLN A 11 2.07 3.94 -11.16
C GLN A 11 3.29 4.31 -12.01
N GLN A 12 4.38 4.85 -11.42
CA GLN A 12 5.61 5.07 -12.19
C GLN A 12 6.21 3.73 -12.65
N PRO A 13 6.85 3.68 -13.84
CA PRO A 13 7.46 2.46 -14.35
C PRO A 13 8.40 1.80 -13.33
N GLY A 14 8.15 0.51 -13.04
CA GLY A 14 8.95 -0.30 -12.12
C GLY A 14 8.67 -0.12 -10.63
N ILE A 15 7.88 0.88 -10.19
CA ILE A 15 7.61 1.08 -8.76
C ILE A 15 6.65 0.02 -8.21
N THR A 16 5.62 -0.35 -8.97
CA THR A 16 4.63 -1.36 -8.56
C THR A 16 5.31 -2.68 -8.15
N ASP A 17 6.34 -3.10 -8.88
CA ASP A 17 7.07 -4.35 -8.64
C ASP A 17 7.87 -4.36 -7.32
N THR A 18 8.14 -3.17 -6.76
CA THR A 18 8.85 -3.02 -5.48
C THR A 18 7.92 -3.09 -4.26
N VAL A 19 6.60 -3.05 -4.46
CA VAL A 19 5.62 -2.96 -3.38
C VAL A 19 4.89 -4.30 -3.18
N ASN A 20 5.32 -5.03 -2.16
CA ASN A 20 4.67 -6.28 -1.76
C ASN A 20 3.84 -6.10 -0.48
N PHE A 21 2.53 -5.90 -0.62
CA PHE A 21 1.61 -5.71 0.50
C PHE A 21 1.50 -6.91 1.44
N ASP A 22 1.64 -8.12 0.91
CA ASP A 22 1.58 -9.33 1.72
C ASP A 22 2.77 -9.38 2.69
N HIS A 23 3.98 -9.15 2.16
CA HIS A 23 5.20 -9.08 2.96
C HIS A 23 5.13 -7.97 4.01
N ILE A 24 4.69 -6.76 3.62
CA ILE A 24 4.49 -5.63 4.55
C ILE A 24 3.55 -6.04 5.68
N LYS A 25 2.34 -6.52 5.36
CA LYS A 25 1.34 -6.85 6.36
C LYS A 25 1.82 -7.97 7.30
N ARG A 26 2.38 -9.05 6.75
CA ARG A 26 2.88 -10.16 7.56
C ARG A 26 3.97 -9.72 8.52
N HIS A 27 4.94 -8.93 8.05
CA HIS A 27 6.00 -8.43 8.91
C HIS A 27 5.43 -7.66 10.11
N TYR A 28 4.56 -6.67 9.85
CA TYR A 28 4.03 -5.83 10.92
C TYR A 28 3.09 -6.58 11.87
N TYR A 29 2.19 -7.41 11.36
CA TYR A 29 1.18 -8.06 12.20
C TYR A 29 1.67 -9.32 12.91
N MET A 30 2.69 -10.01 12.38
CA MET A 30 3.19 -11.26 12.98
C MET A 30 4.41 -11.06 13.89
N THR A 31 5.27 -10.09 13.60
CA THR A 31 6.54 -9.90 14.33
C THR A 31 6.32 -9.16 15.66
N HIS A 32 5.47 -8.14 15.68
CA HIS A 32 5.25 -7.28 16.84
C HIS A 32 4.28 -7.88 17.86
N THR A 33 4.68 -8.97 18.50
CA THR A 33 3.83 -9.72 19.47
C THR A 33 3.41 -8.92 20.70
N GLN A 34 4.17 -7.90 21.09
CA GLN A 34 3.78 -7.00 22.18
C GLN A 34 2.57 -6.13 21.80
N ILE A 35 2.39 -5.83 20.51
CA ILE A 35 1.29 -5.00 19.99
C ILE A 35 0.14 -5.88 19.51
N ASN A 36 0.44 -6.97 18.78
CA ASN A 36 -0.53 -7.94 18.30
C ASN A 36 -0.20 -9.36 18.78
N PRO A 37 -0.55 -9.71 20.04
CA PRO A 37 -0.27 -11.03 20.60
C PRO A 37 -0.90 -12.17 19.80
N THR A 38 -2.06 -11.92 19.20
CA THR A 38 -2.80 -12.93 18.41
C THR A 38 -2.16 -13.22 17.05
N ARG A 39 -1.27 -12.34 16.57
CA ARG A 39 -0.65 -12.38 15.24
C ARG A 39 -1.64 -12.46 14.07
N ILE A 40 -2.90 -12.10 14.29
CA ILE A 40 -3.91 -12.05 13.24
C ILE A 40 -3.53 -10.98 12.23
N VAL A 41 -3.48 -11.35 10.95
CA VAL A 41 -3.30 -10.41 9.83
C VAL A 41 -4.69 -10.03 9.32
N PRO A 42 -5.14 -8.77 9.47
CA PRO A 42 -6.46 -8.36 9.01
C PRO A 42 -6.55 -8.34 7.48
N ILE A 43 -7.76 -8.48 6.93
CA ILE A 43 -8.02 -8.41 5.48
C ILE A 43 -7.53 -7.06 4.90
N GLY A 44 -7.70 -5.96 5.65
CA GLY A 44 -7.28 -4.63 5.23
C GLY A 44 -8.37 -3.90 4.42
N PRO A 45 -8.14 -2.62 4.09
CA PRO A 45 -9.10 -1.82 3.32
C PRO A 45 -9.14 -2.26 1.86
N LEU A 46 -10.28 -1.99 1.19
CA LEU A 46 -10.37 -2.13 -0.26
C LEU A 46 -9.46 -1.07 -0.90
N LEU A 47 -8.44 -1.52 -1.62
CA LEU A 47 -7.44 -0.65 -2.23
C LEU A 47 -7.30 -0.97 -3.71
N ASP A 48 -7.45 0.05 -4.54
CA ASP A 48 -7.14 -0.01 -5.96
C ASP A 48 -6.26 1.21 -6.31
N LEU A 49 -4.94 0.97 -6.30
CA LEU A 49 -3.92 1.98 -6.61
C LEU A 49 -3.68 2.12 -8.12
N THR A 50 -4.37 1.34 -8.95
CA THR A 50 -4.19 1.35 -10.41
C THR A 50 -5.20 2.26 -11.13
N LYS A 51 -6.16 2.81 -10.37
CA LYS A 51 -7.13 3.79 -10.90
C LYS A 51 -6.44 5.06 -11.37
N LEU A 52 -7.04 5.69 -12.38
CA LEU A 52 -6.64 7.02 -12.84
C LEU A 52 -6.64 8.02 -11.68
N HIS A 53 -5.52 8.69 -11.46
CA HIS A 53 -5.31 9.60 -10.34
C HIS A 53 -5.51 11.08 -10.67
N GLY A 54 -5.66 11.44 -11.95
CA GLY A 54 -6.04 12.79 -12.40
C GLY A 54 -4.95 13.86 -12.26
N ARG A 55 -3.72 13.47 -11.94
CA ARG A 55 -2.61 14.40 -11.64
C ARG A 55 -1.79 14.78 -12.86
N GLU A 56 -2.00 14.09 -13.97
CA GLU A 56 -1.46 14.44 -15.28
C GLU A 56 -1.85 15.87 -15.71
N LYS A 57 -2.95 16.41 -15.17
CA LYS A 57 -3.46 17.76 -15.46
C LYS A 57 -2.85 18.88 -14.60
N ILE A 58 -2.06 18.51 -13.59
CA ILE A 58 -1.43 19.44 -12.62
C ILE A 58 0.05 19.68 -12.98
N ARG A 59 0.58 18.94 -13.96
CA ARG A 59 1.96 19.08 -14.44
C ARG A 59 2.16 20.34 -15.26
#